data_AF-A0A1A7X435-F1
#
_entry.id   AF-A0A1A7X435-F1
#
_cell.length_a   1.000
_cell.length_b   1.000
_cell.length_c   1.000
_cell.angle_alpha   90.00
_cell.angle_beta   90.00
_cell.angle_gamma   90.00
#
_symmetry.space_group_name_H-M   'P 1'
#
loop_
_entity.id
_entity.type
_entity.pdbx_description
1 polymer ?
#
loop_
_entity_poly.entity_id
_entity_poly.type
_entity_poly.pdbx_seq_one_letter_code
_entity_poly.pdbx_strand_id
1 'polypeptide(L)'
;ANEEKQQGHRAGVYKQKNKEHKHGKHRTKGEIERENKGRVSVMALTKKQRKEQKKMDRRHKASQLRKNKKDMVLTEKRRLGTRDGPPHLVAVVSLHAGADVAAVTKLLCGEGAGGIVRQEQCISGVSDSFGLILPRFKQRFTLLNQSTADMHSLLDVAKVADSLVFVLDSAEGWDSYGDYCLSCLFAQGLPSHALVCQGVSDIPVKKRVESRRALSKITEVRFPDARLFPLDSDQDATLLLRHLGCQKQRKLGFRTRRPHLLAQQVTFTPNCPAEGAGNGPTGLGTLRVSGYVRGRALRVDRLVHISGHGDFQLSQIDAPSDPLPLILTTTRPVKPGKGGDFEMQDGNEDKAPVRVLMKADPSCRESLQAEAEVDPMDGEQTWPTESELMEAEEARKNKRVMKVPKGTSDYQATWIVDEDEENDDLDEESSDDDDDD
;
A
#
# COMPACT_ATOMS: atom_id res chain seq x y z
N ALA A 1 39.89 12.01 81.03
CA ALA A 1 39.98 13.13 80.05
C ALA A 1 40.31 12.50 78.71
N ASN A 2 39.40 12.41 77.74
CA ASN A 2 38.60 13.47 77.13
C ASN A 2 39.48 14.56 76.50
N GLU A 3 39.66 14.53 75.18
CA GLU A 3 39.38 15.66 74.30
C GLU A 3 39.45 15.29 72.79
N GLU A 4 38.42 15.75 72.07
CA GLU A 4 38.35 16.13 70.66
C GLU A 4 38.85 15.20 69.53
N LYS A 5 37.90 14.48 68.91
CA LYS A 5 38.00 14.07 67.49
C LYS A 5 37.68 15.25 66.57
N GLN A 6 38.70 15.91 66.02
CA GLN A 6 38.51 16.86 64.92
C GLN A 6 37.92 16.16 63.68
N GLN A 7 36.76 16.62 63.22
CA GLN A 7 36.12 16.11 62.02
C GLN A 7 36.72 16.76 60.77
N GLY A 8 37.51 16.02 59.99
CA GLY A 8 38.05 16.49 58.72
C GLY A 8 36.96 16.75 57.68
N HIS A 9 36.83 18.00 57.22
CA HIS A 9 35.81 18.41 56.24
C HIS A 9 35.90 17.61 54.93
N ARG A 10 34.84 16.88 54.58
CA ARG A 10 34.68 16.23 53.26
C ARG A 10 34.40 17.30 52.21
N ALA A 11 35.31 17.49 51.25
CA ALA A 11 35.15 18.47 50.19
C ALA A 11 33.95 18.13 49.27
N GLY A 12 33.09 19.12 49.03
CA GLY A 12 31.86 18.96 48.24
C GLY A 12 32.05 18.87 46.72
N VAL A 13 30.96 18.51 46.03
CA VAL A 13 30.90 18.20 44.58
C VAL A 13 31.37 19.36 43.67
N TYR A 14 31.36 20.60 44.17
CA TYR A 14 31.76 21.80 43.42
C TYR A 14 33.25 22.17 43.55
N LYS A 15 34.13 21.27 44.03
CA LYS A 15 35.58 21.56 44.08
C LYS A 15 36.18 21.59 42.66
N GLN A 16 36.34 22.80 42.12
CA GLN A 16 37.00 23.05 40.84
C GLN A 16 38.43 22.51 40.83
N LYS A 17 38.68 21.43 40.08
CA LYS A 17 40.03 20.98 39.76
C LYS A 17 40.59 21.86 38.65
N ASN A 18 41.57 22.70 38.97
CA ASN A 18 42.36 23.38 37.93
C ASN A 18 43.09 22.33 37.09
N LYS A 19 43.20 22.61 35.78
CA LYS A 19 43.85 21.69 34.83
C LYS A 19 45.34 21.59 35.16
N GLU A 20 45.84 20.37 35.30
CA GLU A 20 47.28 20.12 35.39
C GLU A 20 47.97 20.64 34.11
N HIS A 21 48.99 21.46 34.28
CA HIS A 21 49.78 21.95 33.14
C HIS A 21 50.57 20.79 32.55
N LYS A 22 50.49 20.60 31.22
CA LYS A 22 51.22 19.55 30.50
C LYS A 22 52.73 19.81 30.51
N HIS A 23 53.43 19.47 31.58
CA HIS A 23 54.88 19.29 31.57
C HIS A 23 55.26 17.90 31.01
N GLY A 24 54.74 17.59 29.82
CA GLY A 24 55.24 16.47 29.03
C GLY A 24 56.64 16.80 28.51
N LYS A 25 57.52 15.79 28.39
CA LYS A 25 58.89 15.95 27.85
C LYS A 25 58.89 16.88 26.62
N HIS A 26 59.64 17.97 26.67
CA HIS A 26 59.79 18.92 25.57
C HIS A 26 60.53 18.27 24.39
N ARG A 27 59.81 17.53 23.55
CA ARG A 27 60.31 17.16 22.21
C ARG A 27 60.42 18.44 21.39
N THR A 28 61.61 18.71 20.86
CA THR A 28 61.84 19.94 20.12
C THR A 28 61.15 19.88 18.75
N LYS A 29 60.71 21.02 18.22
CA LYS A 29 60.00 21.08 16.91
C LYS A 29 60.80 20.40 15.79
N GLY A 30 62.12 20.61 15.76
CA GLY A 30 63.02 19.99 14.79
C GLY A 30 63.24 18.47 14.98
N GLU A 31 62.92 17.91 16.15
CA GLU A 31 62.92 16.45 16.37
C GLU A 31 61.67 15.81 15.76
N ILE A 32 60.51 16.46 15.92
CA ILE A 32 59.22 16.04 15.35
C ILE A 32 59.27 16.15 13.81
N GLU A 33 59.84 17.23 13.27
CA GLU A 33 60.02 17.39 11.82
C GLU A 33 61.00 16.36 11.22
N ARG A 34 61.99 15.90 11.99
CA ARG A 34 62.93 14.86 11.54
C ARG A 34 62.30 13.47 11.56
N GLU A 35 61.44 13.16 12.53
CA GLU A 35 60.71 11.89 12.62
C GLU A 35 59.54 11.79 11.61
N ASN A 36 58.98 12.93 11.20
CA ASN A 36 57.92 13.00 10.18
C ASN A 36 58.46 13.17 8.75
N LYS A 37 59.75 13.49 8.56
CA LYS A 37 60.38 13.58 7.23
C LYS A 37 60.33 12.21 6.54
N GLY A 38 59.65 12.13 5.40
CA GLY A 38 59.44 10.89 4.64
C GLY A 38 58.17 10.11 4.98
N ARG A 39 57.39 10.51 6.00
CA ARG A 39 56.06 9.95 6.25
C ARG A 39 54.98 10.74 5.52
N VAL A 40 54.59 10.28 4.33
CA VAL A 40 53.35 10.72 3.69
C VAL A 40 52.18 10.29 4.59
N SER A 41 51.40 11.25 5.09
CA SER A 41 50.20 10.98 5.85
C SER A 41 49.17 10.29 4.96
N VAL A 42 48.82 9.04 5.28
CA VAL A 42 47.79 8.27 4.58
C VAL A 42 46.46 9.02 4.69
N MET A 43 46.03 9.70 3.62
CA MET A 43 44.84 10.57 3.63
C MET A 43 43.51 9.82 3.73
N ALA A 44 43.49 8.51 3.48
CA ALA A 44 42.33 7.65 3.68
C ALA A 44 42.73 6.34 4.36
N LEU A 45 42.19 6.08 5.56
CA LEU A 45 42.28 4.77 6.21
C LEU A 45 41.41 3.76 5.45
N THR A 46 42.01 3.05 4.50
CA THR A 46 41.33 2.02 3.67
C THR A 46 40.87 0.79 4.44
N LYS A 47 41.37 0.58 5.68
CA LYS A 47 40.92 -0.51 6.55
C LYS A 47 39.68 -0.09 7.35
N LYS A 48 38.52 -0.71 7.06
CA LYS A 48 37.32 -0.68 7.92
C LYS A 48 37.69 -1.19 9.32
N GLN A 49 38.01 -0.28 10.25
CA GLN A 49 38.19 -0.64 11.65
C GLN A 49 36.89 -1.23 12.19
N ARG A 50 36.93 -2.50 12.64
CA ARG A 50 35.83 -3.13 13.41
C ARG A 50 35.66 -2.38 14.73
N LYS A 51 34.87 -1.32 14.73
CA LYS A 51 34.48 -0.58 15.94
C LYS A 51 33.42 -1.38 16.68
N GLU A 52 33.82 -2.04 17.76
CA GLU A 52 32.88 -2.63 18.70
C GLU A 52 31.96 -1.53 19.27
N GLN A 53 30.65 -1.72 19.14
CA GLN A 53 29.67 -0.72 19.56
C GLN A 53 29.65 -0.62 21.09
N LYS A 54 29.91 0.58 21.61
CA LYS A 54 29.84 0.86 23.05
C LYS A 54 28.39 0.71 23.53
N LYS A 55 28.20 0.50 24.84
CA LYS A 55 26.88 0.39 25.47
C LYS A 55 25.95 1.57 25.12
N MET A 56 26.51 2.78 25.01
CA MET A 56 25.77 3.99 24.59
C MET A 56 25.35 3.93 23.12
N ASP A 57 26.24 3.50 22.23
CA ASP A 57 25.96 3.38 20.79
C ASP A 57 24.85 2.34 20.53
N ARG A 58 24.91 1.19 21.23
CA ARG A 58 23.86 0.15 21.19
C ARG A 58 22.51 0.72 21.65
N ARG A 59 22.48 1.47 22.76
CA ARG A 59 21.27 2.14 23.27
C ARG A 59 20.74 3.21 22.28
N HIS A 60 21.63 3.96 21.65
CA HIS A 60 21.28 4.98 20.66
C HIS A 60 20.67 4.35 19.40
N LYS A 61 21.32 3.31 18.84
CA LYS A 61 20.80 2.52 17.70
C LYS A 61 19.42 1.94 18.02
N ALA A 62 19.23 1.36 19.21
CA ALA A 62 17.93 0.84 19.64
C ALA A 62 16.86 1.96 19.74
N SER A 63 17.23 3.16 20.21
CA SER A 63 16.33 4.32 20.26
C SER A 63 15.93 4.81 18.86
N GLN A 64 16.89 4.92 17.95
CA GLN A 64 16.66 5.27 16.54
C GLN A 64 15.74 4.26 15.86
N LEU A 65 16.02 2.96 15.97
CA LEU A 65 15.17 1.90 15.42
C LEU A 65 13.76 1.93 15.99
N ARG A 66 13.61 2.19 17.31
CA ARG A 66 12.30 2.35 17.95
C ARG A 66 11.55 3.58 17.45
N LYS A 67 12.24 4.71 17.22
CA LYS A 67 11.63 5.91 16.65
C LYS A 67 11.15 5.65 15.23
N ASN A 68 12.02 5.14 14.34
CA ASN A 68 11.69 4.86 12.95
C ASN A 68 10.50 3.88 12.84
N LYS A 69 10.50 2.78 13.61
CA LYS A 69 9.37 1.82 13.64
C LYS A 69 8.06 2.47 14.14
N LYS A 70 8.12 3.38 15.13
CA LYS A 70 6.93 4.13 15.58
C LYS A 70 6.41 5.08 14.50
N ASP A 71 7.30 5.82 13.85
CA ASP A 71 6.93 6.80 12.82
C ASP A 71 6.33 6.10 11.58
N MET A 72 6.85 4.93 11.20
CA MET A 72 6.23 4.05 10.20
C MET A 72 4.81 3.61 10.61
N VAL A 73 4.63 3.06 11.82
CA VAL A 73 3.29 2.62 12.28
C VAL A 73 2.31 3.80 12.41
N LEU A 74 2.77 4.98 12.81
CA LEU A 74 1.93 6.19 12.89
C LEU A 74 1.53 6.72 11.52
N THR A 75 2.44 6.72 10.53
CA THR A 75 2.11 7.13 9.16
C THR A 75 1.14 6.13 8.51
N GLU A 76 1.29 4.82 8.75
CA GLU A 76 0.33 3.82 8.30
C GLU A 76 -1.07 4.02 8.93
N LYS A 77 -1.15 4.22 10.25
CA LYS A 77 -2.44 4.44 10.92
C LYS A 77 -3.14 5.75 10.50
N ARG A 78 -2.39 6.79 10.11
CA ARG A 78 -2.96 8.05 9.60
C ARG A 78 -3.53 7.96 8.18
N ARG A 79 -3.14 6.94 7.39
CA ARG A 79 -3.64 6.75 6.02
C ARG A 79 -5.09 6.28 5.96
N LEU A 80 -5.70 5.86 7.08
CA LEU A 80 -7.03 5.25 7.09
C LEU A 80 -7.93 5.88 8.16
N GLY A 81 -9.19 6.14 7.79
CA GLY A 81 -10.23 6.68 8.66
C GLY A 81 -9.97 8.09 9.23
N THR A 82 -8.80 8.69 8.99
CA THR A 82 -8.40 10.00 9.51
C THR A 82 -8.89 11.12 8.57
N ARG A 83 -8.72 12.40 8.93
CA ARG A 83 -9.10 13.57 8.10
C ARG A 83 -8.61 13.46 6.64
N ASP A 84 -7.35 13.11 6.45
CA ASP A 84 -6.68 13.14 5.13
C ASP A 84 -6.70 11.78 4.41
N GLY A 85 -7.19 10.72 5.07
CA GLY A 85 -7.27 9.36 4.52
C GLY A 85 -8.71 8.92 4.27
N PRO A 86 -8.96 7.96 3.36
CA PRO A 86 -10.30 7.47 3.06
C PRO A 86 -11.04 6.95 4.30
N PRO A 87 -12.39 6.96 4.30
CA PRO A 87 -13.19 6.30 5.32
C PRO A 87 -12.80 4.83 5.49
N HIS A 88 -12.83 4.35 6.73
CA HIS A 88 -12.57 2.94 7.03
C HIS A 88 -13.74 2.08 6.54
N LEU A 89 -13.52 1.27 5.50
CA LEU A 89 -14.58 0.47 4.86
C LEU A 89 -14.76 -0.85 5.59
N VAL A 90 -15.93 -1.04 6.18
CA VAL A 90 -16.32 -2.28 6.85
C VAL A 90 -17.48 -2.91 6.11
N ALA A 91 -17.33 -4.16 5.70
CA ALA A 91 -18.44 -4.97 5.24
C ALA A 91 -18.97 -5.83 6.40
N VAL A 92 -20.27 -5.79 6.64
CA VAL A 92 -20.96 -6.66 7.60
C VAL A 92 -21.54 -7.84 6.84
N VAL A 93 -21.20 -9.06 7.27
CA VAL A 93 -21.56 -10.32 6.62
C VAL A 93 -22.21 -11.22 7.65
N SER A 94 -23.43 -11.67 7.40
CA SER A 94 -24.05 -12.73 8.22
C SER A 94 -23.52 -14.09 7.81
N LEU A 95 -23.13 -14.93 8.77
CA LEU A 95 -22.71 -16.32 8.53
C LEU A 95 -23.77 -17.35 8.93
N HIS A 96 -24.95 -16.89 9.35
CA HIS A 96 -26.05 -17.74 9.78
C HIS A 96 -27.40 -17.16 9.36
N ALA A 97 -28.28 -17.99 8.78
CA ALA A 97 -29.62 -17.56 8.35
C ALA A 97 -30.45 -16.86 9.46
N GLY A 98 -30.20 -17.19 10.74
CA GLY A 98 -30.86 -16.57 11.90
C GLY A 98 -30.25 -15.27 12.42
N ALA A 99 -29.13 -14.78 11.86
CA ALA A 99 -28.48 -13.55 12.31
C ALA A 99 -28.94 -12.31 11.50
N ASP A 100 -29.49 -11.32 12.21
CA ASP A 100 -30.07 -10.11 11.62
C ASP A 100 -29.04 -8.98 11.47
N VAL A 101 -28.56 -8.80 10.24
CA VAL A 101 -27.65 -7.72 9.85
C VAL A 101 -28.30 -6.34 10.03
N ALA A 102 -29.61 -6.20 9.82
CA ALA A 102 -30.29 -4.92 9.97
C ALA A 102 -30.36 -4.48 11.44
N ALA A 103 -30.48 -5.40 12.39
CA ALA A 103 -30.32 -5.11 13.81
C ALA A 103 -28.88 -4.68 14.16
N VAL A 104 -27.86 -5.41 13.66
CA VAL A 104 -26.43 -5.04 13.84
C VAL A 104 -26.20 -3.60 13.38
N THR A 105 -26.70 -3.23 12.20
CA THR A 105 -26.41 -1.92 11.62
C THR A 105 -27.19 -0.79 12.27
N LYS A 106 -28.44 -1.02 12.69
CA LYS A 106 -29.18 -0.06 13.53
C LYS A 106 -28.43 0.24 14.83
N LEU A 107 -27.88 -0.78 15.51
CA LEU A 107 -27.08 -0.60 16.72
C LEU A 107 -25.75 0.15 16.45
N LEU A 108 -25.06 -0.16 15.35
CA LEU A 108 -23.82 0.54 14.97
C LEU A 108 -24.06 1.99 14.51
N CYS A 109 -25.23 2.28 13.94
CA CYS A 109 -25.66 3.63 13.60
C CYS A 109 -26.10 4.44 14.82
N GLY A 110 -26.62 3.78 15.87
CA GLY A 110 -27.32 4.39 17.01
C GLY A 110 -26.60 5.58 17.63
N GLU A 111 -27.34 6.61 18.04
CA GLU A 111 -26.76 7.82 18.64
C GLU A 111 -25.96 7.51 19.91
N GLY A 112 -26.35 6.47 20.66
CA GLY A 112 -25.60 5.94 21.81
C GLY A 112 -24.19 5.43 21.48
N ALA A 113 -23.93 5.05 20.22
CA ALA A 113 -22.58 4.69 19.74
C ALA A 113 -21.69 5.92 19.45
N GLY A 114 -22.26 7.14 19.46
CA GLY A 114 -21.54 8.40 19.29
C GLY A 114 -21.31 8.84 17.84
N GLY A 115 -22.10 8.32 16.90
CA GLY A 115 -22.14 8.76 15.50
C GLY A 115 -22.87 10.10 15.35
N ILE A 116 -22.22 11.09 14.74
CA ILE A 116 -22.79 12.47 14.63
C ILE A 116 -23.24 12.81 13.20
N VAL A 117 -22.52 12.33 12.19
CA VAL A 117 -22.91 12.54 10.78
C VAL A 117 -23.17 11.19 10.16
N ARG A 118 -24.41 11.02 9.70
CA ARG A 118 -24.86 9.90 8.87
C ARG A 118 -25.09 10.42 7.45
N GLN A 119 -24.48 9.78 6.47
CA GLN A 119 -24.95 9.85 5.09
C GLN A 119 -25.48 8.46 4.76
N GLU A 120 -26.79 8.37 4.52
CA GLU A 120 -27.44 7.14 4.05
C GLU A 120 -27.25 7.03 2.54
N GLN A 121 -27.20 5.79 2.01
CA GLN A 121 -26.97 5.50 0.60
C GLN A 121 -25.65 6.07 0.05
N CYS A 122 -24.55 5.89 0.82
CA CYS A 122 -23.19 6.27 0.40
C CYS A 122 -22.67 5.54 -0.84
N ILE A 123 -23.35 4.48 -1.29
CA ILE A 123 -22.98 3.64 -2.43
C ILE A 123 -24.22 3.44 -3.30
N SER A 124 -24.17 4.04 -4.50
CA SER A 124 -25.20 3.94 -5.53
C SER A 124 -25.51 2.47 -5.85
N GLY A 125 -26.79 2.09 -5.68
CA GLY A 125 -27.26 0.71 -5.88
C GLY A 125 -27.27 -0.17 -4.62
N VAL A 126 -26.68 0.28 -3.50
CA VAL A 126 -26.74 -0.45 -2.21
C VAL A 126 -27.46 0.43 -1.17
N SER A 127 -28.76 0.16 -0.97
CA SER A 127 -29.61 0.84 0.02
C SER A 127 -29.00 0.83 1.42
N ASP A 128 -28.36 -0.29 1.76
CA ASP A 128 -27.86 -0.62 3.10
C ASP A 128 -26.40 -0.15 3.31
N SER A 129 -26.01 0.92 2.62
CA SER A 129 -24.69 1.54 2.73
C SER A 129 -24.78 2.87 3.48
N PHE A 130 -23.90 3.09 4.45
CA PHE A 130 -23.96 4.26 5.32
C PHE A 130 -22.58 4.78 5.73
N GLY A 131 -22.42 6.09 5.65
CA GLY A 131 -21.26 6.82 6.12
C GLY A 131 -21.43 7.20 7.58
N LEU A 132 -20.48 6.84 8.43
CA LEU A 132 -20.53 7.10 9.86
C LEU A 132 -19.30 7.89 10.30
N ILE A 133 -19.50 9.11 10.82
CA ILE A 133 -18.42 9.89 11.42
C ILE A 133 -18.50 9.78 12.95
N LEU A 134 -17.39 9.41 13.59
CA LEU A 134 -17.20 9.29 15.04
C LEU A 134 -16.18 10.33 15.53
N PRO A 135 -16.58 11.59 15.83
CA PRO A 135 -15.65 12.63 16.28
C PRO A 135 -14.93 12.29 17.60
N ARG A 136 -15.57 11.49 18.47
CA ARG A 136 -14.97 10.96 19.71
C ARG A 136 -13.68 10.17 19.47
N PHE A 137 -13.65 9.35 18.40
CA PHE A 137 -12.47 8.58 18.00
C PHE A 137 -11.65 9.27 16.92
N LYS A 138 -12.12 10.40 16.39
CA LYS A 138 -11.53 11.14 15.26
C LYS A 138 -11.42 10.28 14.01
N GLN A 139 -12.43 9.43 13.79
CA GLN A 139 -12.46 8.46 12.71
C GLN A 139 -13.76 8.53 11.92
N ARG A 140 -13.65 8.32 10.60
CA ARG A 140 -14.77 8.17 9.68
C ARG A 140 -14.78 6.77 9.07
N PHE A 141 -15.96 6.18 8.98
CA PHE A 141 -16.23 4.82 8.53
C PHE A 141 -17.22 4.85 7.36
N THR A 142 -17.13 3.87 6.48
CA THR A 142 -18.20 3.51 5.54
C THR A 142 -18.57 2.08 5.85
N LEU A 143 -19.81 1.88 6.26
CA LEU A 143 -20.35 0.59 6.63
C LEU A 143 -21.30 0.15 5.51
N LEU A 144 -21.23 -1.13 5.14
CA LEU A 144 -22.04 -1.70 4.07
C LEU A 144 -22.42 -3.13 4.43
N ASN A 145 -23.68 -3.47 4.20
CA ASN A 145 -24.20 -4.82 4.43
C ASN A 145 -24.04 -5.65 3.18
N GLN A 146 -23.59 -6.89 3.32
CA GLN A 146 -23.67 -7.89 2.26
C GLN A 146 -24.49 -9.08 2.71
N SER A 147 -25.48 -9.42 1.88
CA SER A 147 -26.13 -10.73 1.94
C SER A 147 -25.14 -11.79 1.44
N THR A 148 -25.15 -12.97 2.07
CA THR A 148 -24.41 -14.13 1.57
C THR A 148 -25.05 -14.78 0.35
N ALA A 149 -26.32 -14.44 0.03
CA ALA A 149 -27.06 -15.04 -1.08
C ALA A 149 -26.43 -14.84 -2.47
N ASP A 150 -25.65 -13.76 -2.66
CA ASP A 150 -24.81 -13.58 -3.85
C ASP A 150 -23.32 -13.64 -3.47
N MET A 151 -22.71 -14.78 -3.77
CA MET A 151 -21.29 -15.04 -3.55
C MET A 151 -20.40 -14.06 -4.35
N HIS A 152 -20.80 -13.68 -5.57
CA HIS A 152 -19.97 -12.83 -6.41
C HIS A 152 -19.89 -11.42 -5.83
N SER A 153 -21.01 -10.81 -5.45
CA SER A 153 -21.02 -9.54 -4.72
C SER A 153 -20.26 -9.61 -3.39
N LEU A 154 -20.42 -10.69 -2.61
CA LEU A 154 -19.71 -10.88 -1.35
C LEU A 154 -18.17 -10.86 -1.54
N LEU A 155 -17.66 -11.62 -2.51
CA LEU A 155 -16.23 -11.67 -2.84
C LEU A 155 -15.73 -10.34 -3.44
N ASP A 156 -16.57 -9.65 -4.21
CA ASP A 156 -16.24 -8.36 -4.82
C ASP A 156 -16.21 -7.19 -3.84
N VAL A 157 -17.00 -7.26 -2.76
CA VAL A 157 -16.87 -6.34 -1.63
C VAL A 157 -15.69 -6.73 -0.74
N ALA A 158 -15.50 -8.02 -0.45
CA ALA A 158 -14.43 -8.50 0.43
C ALA A 158 -13.02 -8.14 -0.06
N LYS A 159 -12.77 -8.17 -1.39
CA LYS A 159 -11.49 -7.75 -1.98
C LYS A 159 -11.18 -6.25 -1.80
N VAL A 160 -12.20 -5.41 -1.55
CA VAL A 160 -12.07 -3.95 -1.40
C VAL A 160 -12.12 -3.49 0.06
N ALA A 161 -12.81 -4.22 0.93
CA ALA A 161 -12.99 -3.90 2.35
C ALA A 161 -11.65 -3.77 3.12
N ASP A 162 -11.62 -2.87 4.11
CA ASP A 162 -10.53 -2.80 5.10
C ASP A 162 -10.74 -3.78 6.24
N SER A 163 -12.00 -3.97 6.64
CA SER A 163 -12.38 -4.93 7.67
C SER A 163 -13.67 -5.65 7.34
N LEU A 164 -13.74 -6.93 7.71
CA LEU A 164 -14.97 -7.73 7.66
C LEU A 164 -15.50 -7.91 9.09
N VAL A 165 -16.79 -7.69 9.28
CA VAL A 165 -17.50 -8.03 10.52
C VAL A 165 -18.37 -9.23 10.23
N PHE A 166 -17.99 -10.37 10.79
CA PHE A 166 -18.75 -11.60 10.69
C PHE A 166 -19.76 -11.66 11.83
N VAL A 167 -21.04 -11.71 11.49
CA VAL A 167 -22.14 -11.89 12.43
C VAL A 167 -22.41 -13.38 12.59
N LEU A 168 -22.32 -13.84 13.83
CA LEU A 168 -22.44 -15.22 14.27
C LEU A 168 -23.70 -15.39 15.12
N ASP A 169 -24.29 -16.57 15.02
CA ASP A 169 -25.31 -17.02 15.96
C ASP A 169 -24.71 -17.40 17.33
N SER A 170 -25.55 -17.37 18.37
CA SER A 170 -25.19 -17.60 19.77
C SER A 170 -25.12 -19.08 20.21
N ALA A 171 -25.66 -19.99 19.40
CA ALA A 171 -25.70 -21.42 19.67
C ALA A 171 -24.80 -22.21 18.70
N GLU A 172 -24.96 -22.00 17.38
CA GLU A 172 -24.26 -22.75 16.34
C GLU A 172 -23.03 -22.00 15.78
N GLY A 173 -23.06 -20.67 15.78
CA GLY A 173 -22.00 -19.82 15.25
C GLY A 173 -22.23 -19.49 13.77
N TRP A 174 -22.07 -20.47 12.87
CA TRP A 174 -22.30 -20.31 11.43
C TRP A 174 -22.97 -21.56 10.83
N ASP A 175 -23.78 -21.38 9.79
CA ASP A 175 -24.38 -22.51 9.07
C ASP A 175 -23.44 -23.11 8.01
N SER A 176 -23.84 -24.22 7.39
CA SER A 176 -23.06 -24.92 6.37
C SER A 176 -22.79 -24.07 5.11
N TYR A 177 -23.64 -23.10 4.80
CA TYR A 177 -23.44 -22.18 3.70
C TYR A 177 -22.52 -21.01 4.09
N GLY A 178 -22.60 -20.56 5.34
CA GLY A 178 -21.62 -19.67 5.97
C GLY A 178 -20.22 -20.28 5.98
N ASP A 179 -20.07 -21.58 6.25
CA ASP A 179 -18.79 -22.28 6.17
C ASP A 179 -18.22 -22.31 4.74
N TYR A 180 -19.08 -22.51 3.74
CA TYR A 180 -18.72 -22.40 2.32
C TYR A 180 -18.27 -20.96 1.94
N CYS A 181 -19.05 -19.94 2.33
CA CYS A 181 -18.70 -18.53 2.14
C CYS A 181 -17.36 -18.17 2.80
N LEU A 182 -17.15 -18.62 4.05
CA LEU A 182 -15.88 -18.47 4.75
C LEU A 182 -14.74 -19.10 3.95
N SER A 183 -14.92 -20.33 3.47
CA SER A 183 -13.87 -21.05 2.73
C SER A 183 -13.47 -20.33 1.44
N CYS A 184 -14.42 -19.76 0.70
CA CYS A 184 -14.14 -18.87 -0.44
C CYS A 184 -13.37 -17.60 -0.03
N LEU A 185 -13.78 -16.95 1.06
CA LEU A 185 -13.12 -15.73 1.59
C LEU A 185 -11.70 -16.02 2.13
N PHE A 186 -11.47 -17.18 2.74
CA PHE A 186 -10.14 -17.63 3.18
C PHE A 186 -9.22 -17.83 1.97
N ALA A 187 -9.70 -18.48 0.91
CA ALA A 187 -8.96 -18.71 -0.33
C ALA A 187 -8.63 -17.41 -1.09
N GLN A 188 -9.59 -16.48 -1.19
CA GLN A 188 -9.38 -15.16 -1.80
C GLN A 188 -8.38 -14.29 -1.00
N GLY A 189 -8.33 -14.50 0.31
CA GLY A 189 -7.47 -13.78 1.25
C GLY A 189 -8.24 -12.77 2.08
N LEU A 190 -8.65 -13.18 3.29
CA LEU A 190 -9.36 -12.32 4.24
C LEU A 190 -8.61 -11.01 4.57
N PRO A 191 -9.29 -9.85 4.53
CA PRO A 191 -8.87 -8.62 5.20
C PRO A 191 -8.74 -8.78 6.74
N SER A 192 -8.57 -7.66 7.44
CA SER A 192 -8.78 -7.62 8.89
C SER A 192 -10.20 -8.08 9.20
N HIS A 193 -10.43 -8.83 10.28
CA HIS A 193 -11.78 -9.28 10.64
C HIS A 193 -12.08 -9.08 12.12
N ALA A 194 -13.35 -8.99 12.46
CA ALA A 194 -13.88 -9.04 13.82
C ALA A 194 -15.08 -9.99 13.85
N LEU A 195 -15.20 -10.77 14.92
CA LEU A 195 -16.29 -11.72 15.12
C LEU A 195 -17.32 -11.12 16.08
N VAL A 196 -18.58 -11.08 15.67
CA VAL A 196 -19.71 -10.52 16.43
C VAL A 196 -20.73 -11.60 16.70
N CYS A 197 -21.21 -11.68 17.93
CA CYS A 197 -22.31 -12.56 18.33
C CYS A 197 -23.54 -11.72 18.70
N GLN A 198 -24.69 -12.04 18.10
CA GLN A 198 -25.99 -11.52 18.54
C GLN A 198 -26.64 -12.47 19.57
N GLY A 199 -27.70 -12.04 20.25
CA GLY A 199 -28.56 -12.91 21.07
C GLY A 199 -27.96 -13.39 22.39
N VAL A 200 -26.77 -12.89 22.78
CA VAL A 200 -26.11 -13.31 24.03
C VAL A 200 -26.93 -12.85 25.25
N SER A 201 -27.72 -11.79 25.10
CA SER A 201 -28.63 -11.27 26.11
C SER A 201 -29.93 -12.07 26.24
N ASP A 202 -30.39 -12.77 25.20
CA ASP A 202 -31.59 -13.62 25.27
C ASP A 202 -31.31 -14.95 25.97
N ILE A 203 -30.05 -15.41 25.93
CA ILE A 203 -29.60 -16.59 26.68
C ILE A 203 -29.72 -16.32 28.21
N PRO A 204 -30.27 -17.26 29.01
CA PRO A 204 -30.32 -17.13 30.46
C PRO A 204 -28.94 -16.91 31.09
N VAL A 205 -28.83 -15.95 32.02
CA VAL A 205 -27.56 -15.46 32.60
C VAL A 205 -26.61 -16.60 33.04
N LYS A 206 -27.15 -17.68 33.62
CA LYS A 206 -26.38 -18.87 34.05
C LYS A 206 -25.64 -19.58 32.89
N LYS A 207 -26.23 -19.61 31.68
CA LYS A 207 -25.69 -20.29 30.50
C LYS A 207 -24.85 -19.37 29.59
N ARG A 208 -24.94 -18.04 29.73
CA ARG A 208 -24.20 -17.07 28.86
C ARG A 208 -22.69 -17.30 28.85
N VAL A 209 -22.09 -17.66 29.99
CA VAL A 209 -20.63 -17.90 30.10
C VAL A 209 -20.24 -19.21 29.40
N GLU A 210 -21.11 -20.21 29.43
CA GLU A 210 -20.90 -21.52 28.81
C GLU A 210 -21.05 -21.45 27.29
N SER A 211 -22.15 -20.87 26.79
CA SER A 211 -22.36 -20.61 25.35
C SER A 211 -21.20 -19.78 24.78
N ARG A 212 -20.80 -18.68 25.42
CA ARG A 212 -19.65 -17.88 24.97
C ARG A 212 -18.36 -18.69 24.87
N ARG A 213 -18.09 -19.59 25.83
CA ARG A 213 -16.93 -20.49 25.79
C ARG A 213 -17.05 -21.55 24.70
N ALA A 214 -18.24 -22.07 24.43
CA ALA A 214 -18.50 -23.00 23.34
C ALA A 214 -18.26 -22.32 21.97
N LEU A 215 -18.86 -21.15 21.75
CA LEU A 215 -18.63 -20.34 20.56
C LEU A 215 -17.15 -19.99 20.37
N SER A 216 -16.44 -19.58 21.43
CA SER A 216 -14.99 -19.30 21.32
C SER A 216 -14.22 -20.50 20.81
N LYS A 217 -14.49 -21.72 21.32
CA LYS A 217 -13.86 -22.96 20.82
C LYS A 217 -14.21 -23.26 19.36
N ILE A 218 -15.46 -23.06 18.95
CA ILE A 218 -15.88 -23.25 17.55
C ILE A 218 -15.13 -22.26 16.65
N THR A 219 -15.12 -20.96 17.02
CA THR A 219 -14.43 -19.92 16.26
C THR A 219 -12.92 -20.13 16.18
N GLU A 220 -12.28 -20.68 17.22
CA GLU A 220 -10.84 -20.93 17.29
C GLU A 220 -10.35 -21.91 16.21
N VAL A 221 -11.20 -22.82 15.74
CA VAL A 221 -10.90 -23.77 14.64
C VAL A 221 -10.65 -23.05 13.31
N ARG A 222 -11.42 -21.99 13.00
CA ARG A 222 -11.30 -21.22 11.74
C ARG A 222 -10.50 -19.93 11.92
N PHE A 223 -10.53 -19.34 13.11
CA PHE A 223 -10.01 -18.01 13.43
C PHE A 223 -9.14 -18.06 14.70
N PRO A 224 -7.85 -18.45 14.58
CA PRO A 224 -6.94 -18.45 15.72
C PRO A 224 -6.76 -17.05 16.31
N ASP A 225 -6.74 -16.96 17.64
CA ASP A 225 -6.62 -15.72 18.44
C ASP A 225 -7.70 -14.64 18.15
N ALA A 226 -8.79 -14.97 17.46
CA ALA A 226 -9.84 -14.00 17.15
C ALA A 226 -10.70 -13.66 18.37
N ARG A 227 -10.97 -12.36 18.55
CA ARG A 227 -11.80 -11.87 19.65
C ARG A 227 -13.27 -11.81 19.25
N LEU A 228 -14.11 -12.54 19.98
CA LEU A 228 -15.56 -12.44 19.91
C LEU A 228 -16.07 -11.18 20.65
N PHE A 229 -16.95 -10.43 20.01
CA PHE A 229 -17.67 -9.29 20.59
C PHE A 229 -19.17 -9.63 20.69
N PRO A 230 -19.81 -9.55 21.87
CA PRO A 230 -21.27 -9.49 21.93
C PRO A 230 -21.71 -8.16 21.28
N LEU A 231 -22.90 -8.11 20.68
CA LEU A 231 -23.49 -6.87 20.16
C LEU A 231 -24.99 -6.80 20.47
N ASP A 232 -25.29 -6.66 21.77
CA ASP A 232 -26.66 -6.49 22.26
C ASP A 232 -26.93 -5.07 22.80
N SER A 233 -25.90 -4.22 22.88
CA SER A 233 -25.97 -2.88 23.51
C SER A 233 -25.12 -1.83 22.79
N ASP A 234 -25.55 -0.57 22.81
CA ASP A 234 -24.81 0.60 22.29
C ASP A 234 -23.39 0.73 22.88
N GLN A 235 -23.18 0.26 24.12
CA GLN A 235 -21.85 0.24 24.73
C GLN A 235 -20.94 -0.78 24.04
N ASP A 236 -21.47 -1.95 23.67
CA ASP A 236 -20.74 -2.96 22.92
C ASP A 236 -20.51 -2.52 21.47
N ALA A 237 -21.48 -1.86 20.83
CA ALA A 237 -21.31 -1.21 19.53
C ALA A 237 -20.18 -0.17 19.55
N THR A 238 -20.10 0.66 20.60
CA THR A 238 -19.00 1.59 20.84
C THR A 238 -17.66 0.86 21.00
N LEU A 239 -17.63 -0.28 21.69
CA LEU A 239 -16.43 -1.09 21.86
C LEU A 239 -15.96 -1.74 20.55
N LEU A 240 -16.89 -2.20 19.71
CA LEU A 240 -16.60 -2.76 18.39
C LEU A 240 -16.08 -1.69 17.42
N LEU A 241 -16.74 -0.53 17.32
CA LEU A 241 -16.29 0.59 16.48
C LEU A 241 -14.90 1.07 16.90
N ARG A 242 -14.64 1.17 18.20
CA ARG A 242 -13.29 1.45 18.74
C ARG A 242 -12.28 0.34 18.42
N HIS A 243 -12.70 -0.92 18.38
CA HIS A 243 -11.83 -2.03 17.98
C HIS A 243 -11.44 -1.91 16.51
N LEU A 244 -12.42 -1.84 15.60
CA LEU A 244 -12.24 -1.69 14.15
C LEU A 244 -11.32 -0.51 13.81
N GLY A 245 -11.57 0.64 14.44
CA GLY A 245 -10.75 1.85 14.28
C GLY A 245 -9.31 1.73 14.80
N CYS A 246 -9.06 0.95 15.86
CA CYS A 246 -7.72 0.76 16.42
C CYS A 246 -6.97 -0.47 15.89
N GLN A 247 -7.66 -1.40 15.23
CA GLN A 247 -7.17 -2.69 14.77
C GLN A 247 -5.93 -2.54 13.87
N LYS A 248 -4.99 -3.48 14.00
CA LYS A 248 -3.86 -3.59 13.06
C LYS A 248 -4.41 -4.12 11.73
N GLN A 249 -4.33 -3.31 10.68
CA GLN A 249 -4.85 -3.71 9.39
C GLN A 249 -3.98 -4.78 8.72
N ARG A 250 -4.61 -5.86 8.24
CA ARG A 250 -3.95 -6.89 7.43
C ARG A 250 -3.77 -6.36 6.01
N LYS A 251 -2.53 -6.37 5.50
CA LYS A 251 -2.22 -5.91 4.14
C LYS A 251 -2.33 -7.07 3.15
N LEU A 252 -3.27 -6.98 2.22
CA LEU A 252 -3.39 -7.90 1.10
C LEU A 252 -2.42 -7.50 -0.02
N GLY A 253 -1.70 -8.48 -0.56
CA GLY A 253 -0.60 -8.23 -1.51
C GLY A 253 -1.06 -7.54 -2.79
N PHE A 254 -2.12 -8.07 -3.43
CA PHE A 254 -2.72 -7.48 -4.63
C PHE A 254 -3.25 -6.05 -4.36
N ARG A 255 -4.00 -5.89 -3.26
CA ARG A 255 -4.64 -4.63 -2.84
C ARG A 255 -3.65 -3.50 -2.52
N THR A 256 -2.44 -3.85 -2.07
CA THR A 256 -1.39 -2.87 -1.71
C THR A 256 -0.55 -2.45 -2.93
N ARG A 257 -0.48 -3.29 -3.97
CA ARG A 257 0.33 -3.03 -5.18
C ARG A 257 -0.39 -2.18 -6.23
N ARG A 258 -1.72 -2.28 -6.33
CA ARG A 258 -2.54 -1.57 -7.34
C ARG A 258 -3.44 -0.49 -6.70
N PRO A 259 -3.68 0.66 -7.36
CA PRO A 259 -4.75 1.57 -6.96
C PRO A 259 -6.10 0.87 -7.16
N HIS A 260 -7.04 1.12 -6.26
CA HIS A 260 -8.42 0.63 -6.36
C HIS A 260 -9.37 1.64 -5.71
N LEU A 261 -10.64 1.60 -6.11
CA LEU A 261 -11.67 2.54 -5.66
C LEU A 261 -12.98 1.77 -5.52
N LEU A 262 -13.77 2.10 -4.49
CA LEU A 262 -15.16 1.67 -4.40
C LEU A 262 -16.04 2.78 -4.98
N ALA A 263 -16.85 2.45 -5.98
CA ALA A 263 -17.79 3.39 -6.58
C ALA A 263 -18.84 3.79 -5.55
N GLN A 264 -18.92 5.08 -5.22
CA GLN A 264 -19.92 5.63 -4.30
C GLN A 264 -21.07 6.28 -5.06
N GLN A 265 -20.74 7.07 -6.07
CA GLN A 265 -21.71 7.66 -6.98
C GLN A 265 -21.30 7.36 -8.42
N VAL A 266 -22.24 6.83 -9.20
CA VAL A 266 -22.03 6.49 -10.60
C VAL A 266 -23.02 7.30 -11.42
N THR A 267 -22.53 8.03 -12.42
CA THR A 267 -23.36 8.75 -13.39
C THR A 267 -22.84 8.46 -14.78
N PHE A 268 -23.74 8.03 -15.68
CA PHE A 268 -23.39 7.73 -17.06
C PHE A 268 -23.93 8.84 -17.96
N THR A 269 -23.05 9.47 -18.73
CA THR A 269 -23.43 10.43 -19.77
C THR A 269 -23.20 9.76 -21.13
N PRO A 270 -24.26 9.39 -21.88
CA PRO A 270 -24.10 8.81 -23.21
C PRO A 270 -23.39 9.81 -24.12
N ASN A 271 -22.46 9.34 -24.95
CA ASN A 271 -21.85 10.23 -25.94
C ASN A 271 -22.88 10.42 -27.06
N CYS A 272 -23.33 11.66 -27.26
CA CYS A 272 -24.13 11.98 -28.44
C CYS A 272 -23.28 11.75 -29.70
N PRO A 273 -23.83 11.19 -30.78
CA PRO A 273 -23.11 11.09 -32.04
C PRO A 273 -22.74 12.52 -32.49
N ALA A 274 -21.45 12.76 -32.74
CA ALA A 274 -21.03 14.00 -33.37
C ALA A 274 -21.59 14.04 -34.79
N GLU A 275 -22.32 15.10 -35.14
CA GLU A 275 -22.85 15.31 -36.49
C GLU A 275 -21.70 15.26 -37.51
N GLY A 276 -21.64 14.17 -38.29
CA GLY A 276 -20.59 13.94 -39.29
C GLY A 276 -19.92 12.56 -39.24
N ALA A 277 -19.99 11.82 -38.12
CA ALA A 277 -19.48 10.46 -38.04
C ALA A 277 -20.60 9.43 -38.35
N GLY A 278 -20.58 8.84 -39.55
CA GLY A 278 -21.64 7.96 -40.08
C GLY A 278 -21.81 6.58 -39.40
N ASN A 279 -21.36 6.40 -38.17
CA ASN A 279 -21.58 5.18 -37.39
C ASN A 279 -22.83 5.34 -36.52
N GLY A 280 -23.67 4.30 -36.47
CA GLY A 280 -24.94 4.30 -35.73
C GLY A 280 -24.78 4.49 -34.21
N PRO A 281 -25.89 4.47 -33.44
CA PRO A 281 -25.86 4.68 -31.99
C PRO A 281 -25.05 3.58 -31.29
N THR A 282 -23.77 3.84 -31.03
CA THR A 282 -22.79 2.86 -30.56
C THR A 282 -22.99 2.42 -29.11
N GLY A 283 -23.94 3.02 -28.38
CA GLY A 283 -24.20 2.74 -26.95
C GLY A 283 -23.07 3.18 -26.00
N LEU A 284 -21.96 3.70 -26.55
CA LEU A 284 -20.80 4.15 -25.80
C LEU A 284 -21.06 5.51 -25.14
N GLY A 285 -20.49 5.70 -23.96
CA GLY A 285 -20.64 6.92 -23.20
C GLY A 285 -19.54 7.09 -22.15
N THR A 286 -19.51 8.27 -21.57
CA THR A 286 -18.55 8.60 -20.51
C THR A 286 -19.14 8.22 -19.15
N LEU A 287 -18.54 7.23 -18.47
CA LEU A 287 -18.90 6.84 -17.11
C LEU A 287 -18.14 7.70 -16.10
N ARG A 288 -18.86 8.47 -15.28
CA ARG A 288 -18.30 9.27 -14.20
C ARG A 288 -18.50 8.53 -12.88
N VAL A 289 -17.40 7.99 -12.34
CA VAL A 289 -17.38 7.27 -11.06
C VAL A 289 -16.72 8.14 -10.01
N SER A 290 -17.44 8.44 -8.93
CA SER A 290 -16.91 9.13 -7.75
C SER A 290 -16.75 8.16 -6.59
N GLY A 291 -15.67 8.31 -5.84
CA GLY A 291 -15.35 7.49 -4.67
C GLY A 291 -13.93 7.76 -4.17
N TYR A 292 -13.51 7.06 -3.12
CA TYR A 292 -12.17 7.27 -2.54
C TYR A 292 -11.13 6.31 -3.11
N VAL A 293 -10.02 6.85 -3.61
CA VAL A 293 -8.84 6.09 -4.06
C VAL A 293 -8.12 5.45 -2.86
N ARG A 294 -7.76 4.18 -3.00
CA ARG A 294 -7.13 3.34 -1.98
C ARG A 294 -5.90 2.62 -2.55
N GLY A 295 -4.98 2.24 -1.68
CA GLY A 295 -3.74 1.54 -2.06
C GLY A 295 -2.64 2.49 -2.55
N ARG A 296 -2.48 2.61 -3.86
CA ARG A 296 -1.54 3.54 -4.51
C ARG A 296 -2.26 4.75 -5.12
N ALA A 297 -1.49 5.76 -5.55
CA ALA A 297 -2.02 6.85 -6.35
C ALA A 297 -2.52 6.35 -7.71
N LEU A 298 -3.66 6.87 -8.16
CA LEU A 298 -4.22 6.64 -9.49
C LEU A 298 -3.51 7.57 -10.50
N ARG A 299 -3.32 7.09 -11.74
CA ARG A 299 -2.85 7.90 -12.89
C ARG A 299 -3.84 7.74 -14.03
N VAL A 300 -4.00 8.78 -14.88
CA VAL A 300 -4.96 8.74 -15.99
C VAL A 300 -4.46 7.86 -17.14
N ASP A 301 -3.15 7.84 -17.37
CA ASP A 301 -2.53 7.15 -18.51
C ASP A 301 -2.62 5.61 -18.44
N ARG A 302 -3.03 5.04 -17.30
CA ARG A 302 -3.16 3.59 -17.12
C ARG A 302 -4.60 3.10 -17.30
N LEU A 303 -4.73 1.85 -17.71
CA LEU A 303 -6.01 1.15 -17.77
C LEU A 303 -6.65 1.00 -16.38
N VAL A 304 -7.98 0.96 -16.39
CA VAL A 304 -8.84 0.65 -15.23
C VAL A 304 -9.73 -0.53 -15.57
N HIS A 305 -9.60 -1.58 -14.76
CA HIS A 305 -10.48 -2.74 -14.79
C HIS A 305 -11.75 -2.47 -13.98
N ILE A 306 -12.91 -2.74 -14.56
CA ILE A 306 -14.20 -2.81 -13.87
C ILE A 306 -14.59 -4.29 -13.77
N SER A 307 -14.72 -4.83 -12.55
CA SER A 307 -15.05 -6.23 -12.37
C SER A 307 -16.41 -6.58 -12.96
N GLY A 308 -16.44 -7.67 -13.74
CA GLY A 308 -17.62 -8.08 -14.53
C GLY A 308 -17.77 -7.37 -15.88
N HIS A 309 -17.02 -6.31 -16.17
CA HIS A 309 -17.18 -5.50 -17.39
C HIS A 309 -15.92 -5.35 -18.26
N GLY A 310 -14.72 -5.61 -17.72
CA GLY A 310 -13.46 -5.59 -18.48
C GLY A 310 -12.61 -4.34 -18.27
N ASP A 311 -11.69 -4.09 -19.21
CA ASP A 311 -10.67 -3.04 -19.12
C ASP A 311 -11.04 -1.80 -19.95
N PHE A 312 -10.84 -0.62 -19.36
CA PHE A 312 -11.20 0.66 -19.94
C PHE A 312 -10.10 1.70 -19.72
N GLN A 313 -9.94 2.64 -20.66
CA GLN A 313 -9.01 3.76 -20.52
C GLN A 313 -9.68 4.95 -19.80
N LEU A 314 -8.98 5.58 -18.85
CA LEU A 314 -9.42 6.83 -18.25
C LEU A 314 -9.23 8.02 -19.21
N SER A 315 -10.07 9.05 -19.09
CA SER A 315 -9.99 10.31 -19.85
C SER A 315 -9.60 11.51 -18.97
N GLN A 316 -10.09 11.58 -17.74
CA GLN A 316 -9.88 12.68 -16.80
C GLN A 316 -10.03 12.20 -15.36
N ILE A 317 -9.28 12.79 -14.44
CA ILE A 317 -9.43 12.62 -12.98
C ILE A 317 -9.71 13.98 -12.35
N ASP A 318 -10.83 14.07 -11.65
CA ASP A 318 -11.29 15.25 -10.94
C ASP A 318 -11.30 15.04 -9.43
N ALA A 319 -11.07 16.11 -8.68
CA ALA A 319 -11.21 16.18 -7.22
C ALA A 319 -12.44 17.04 -6.86
N PRO A 320 -13.63 16.43 -6.69
CA PRO A 320 -14.76 17.07 -6.04
C PRO A 320 -14.52 17.24 -4.53
N SER A 321 -15.37 18.01 -3.87
CA SER A 321 -15.38 18.12 -2.41
C SER A 321 -15.75 16.79 -1.74
N ASP A 322 -15.04 16.45 -0.67
CA ASP A 322 -15.29 15.26 0.14
C ASP A 322 -16.71 15.29 0.77
N PRO A 323 -17.58 14.29 0.55
CA PRO A 323 -18.93 14.25 1.10
C PRO A 323 -18.97 13.89 2.60
N LEU A 324 -17.92 13.28 3.14
CA LEU A 324 -17.83 12.86 4.56
C LEU A 324 -16.58 13.43 5.26
N PRO A 325 -16.39 14.76 5.29
CA PRO A 325 -15.19 15.37 5.86
C PRO A 325 -15.17 15.22 7.38
N LEU A 326 -14.01 14.83 7.93
CA LEU A 326 -13.80 14.76 9.38
C LEU A 326 -13.61 16.18 9.98
N ILE A 327 -14.69 16.95 10.06
CA ILE A 327 -14.70 18.31 10.63
C ILE A 327 -14.63 18.22 12.17
N LEU A 328 -13.43 18.38 12.73
CA LEU A 328 -13.20 18.41 14.18
C LEU A 328 -13.28 19.82 14.81
N THR A 329 -13.38 20.84 13.98
CA THR A 329 -13.52 22.24 14.38
C THR A 329 -14.33 22.96 13.31
N THR A 330 -15.28 23.80 13.72
CA THR A 330 -15.88 24.83 12.87
C THR A 330 -14.77 25.53 12.08
N THR A 331 -15.00 25.72 10.78
CA THR A 331 -14.16 26.55 9.92
C THR A 331 -14.09 27.94 10.54
N ARG A 332 -12.95 28.27 11.16
CA ARG A 332 -12.68 29.67 11.50
C ARG A 332 -12.62 30.42 10.18
N PRO A 333 -13.47 31.44 9.94
CA PRO A 333 -13.36 32.23 8.72
C PRO A 333 -11.95 32.82 8.68
N VAL A 334 -11.29 32.63 7.54
CA VAL A 334 -9.96 33.19 7.30
C VAL A 334 -10.08 34.70 7.42
N LYS A 335 -9.37 35.32 8.37
CA LYS A 335 -9.33 36.78 8.47
C LYS A 335 -8.81 37.34 7.13
N PRO A 336 -9.49 38.32 6.51
CA PRO A 336 -9.05 38.88 5.24
C PRO A 336 -7.73 39.62 5.41
N GLY A 337 -6.64 38.97 4.99
CA GLY A 337 -5.29 39.52 4.96
C GLY A 337 -5.07 40.40 3.73
N LYS A 338 -5.58 41.62 3.79
CA LYS A 338 -5.21 42.82 3.00
C LYS A 338 -4.25 42.63 1.80
N GLY A 339 -4.81 42.56 0.57
CA GLY A 339 -4.11 42.94 -0.68
C GLY A 339 -4.30 41.99 -1.87
N GLY A 340 -4.89 42.48 -2.97
CA GLY A 340 -4.90 41.84 -4.29
C GLY A 340 -6.29 41.41 -4.79
N ASP A 341 -6.81 42.18 -5.76
CA ASP A 341 -8.00 42.01 -6.63
C ASP A 341 -9.25 41.21 -6.18
N PHE A 342 -10.38 41.92 -6.26
CA PHE A 342 -11.72 41.34 -6.32
C PHE A 342 -12.05 40.99 -7.77
N GLU A 343 -12.06 39.71 -8.13
CA GLU A 343 -12.89 39.26 -9.26
C GLU A 343 -14.35 39.11 -8.80
N MET A 344 -15.29 39.49 -9.66
CA MET A 344 -16.72 39.52 -9.36
C MET A 344 -17.26 38.12 -9.05
N GLN A 345 -17.91 37.99 -7.89
CA GLN A 345 -18.62 36.79 -7.50
C GLN A 345 -19.95 36.70 -8.26
N ASP A 346 -20.06 35.77 -9.22
CA ASP A 346 -21.36 35.40 -9.77
C ASP A 346 -22.10 34.42 -8.83
N GLY A 347 -23.40 34.60 -8.71
CA GLY A 347 -24.21 34.04 -7.64
C GLY A 347 -24.73 32.63 -7.94
N ASN A 348 -24.03 31.60 -7.46
CA ASN A 348 -24.61 30.27 -7.31
C ASN A 348 -24.05 29.57 -6.07
N GLU A 349 -24.89 29.43 -5.03
CA GLU A 349 -24.51 28.76 -3.78
C GLU A 349 -24.45 27.22 -3.95
N ASP A 350 -23.81 26.54 -3.01
CA ASP A 350 -23.80 25.07 -2.80
C ASP A 350 -22.94 24.12 -3.66
N LYS A 351 -22.06 24.57 -4.57
CA LYS A 351 -20.98 23.69 -5.10
C LYS A 351 -19.61 24.36 -5.16
N ALA A 352 -18.69 23.92 -4.30
CA ALA A 352 -17.27 24.23 -4.42
C ALA A 352 -16.76 23.77 -5.80
N PRO A 353 -15.92 24.57 -6.50
CA PRO A 353 -15.49 24.26 -7.86
C PRO A 353 -14.71 22.95 -7.89
N VAL A 354 -15.21 21.99 -8.70
CA VAL A 354 -14.55 20.70 -8.94
C VAL A 354 -13.19 20.96 -9.57
N ARG A 355 -12.12 20.51 -8.91
CA ARG A 355 -10.76 20.75 -9.38
C ARG A 355 -10.31 19.62 -10.28
N VAL A 356 -10.07 19.91 -11.55
CA VAL A 356 -9.42 18.96 -12.47
C VAL A 356 -8.01 18.70 -11.96
N LEU A 357 -7.66 17.45 -11.67
CA LEU A 357 -6.31 17.08 -11.25
C LEU A 357 -5.43 16.72 -12.44
N MET A 358 -5.95 15.90 -13.34
CA MET A 358 -5.21 15.34 -14.47
C MET A 358 -6.16 15.05 -15.63
N LYS A 359 -5.68 15.21 -16.87
CA LYS A 359 -6.33 14.75 -18.10
C LYS A 359 -5.44 13.71 -18.78
N ALA A 360 -6.01 12.86 -19.62
CA ALA A 360 -5.25 11.86 -20.37
C ALA A 360 -4.52 12.53 -21.55
N ASP A 361 -3.19 12.42 -21.57
CA ASP A 361 -2.40 12.79 -22.74
C ASP A 361 -2.35 11.60 -23.72
N PRO A 362 -2.73 11.77 -25.00
CA PRO A 362 -2.89 10.65 -25.93
C PRO A 362 -1.59 9.89 -26.19
N SER A 363 -0.45 10.59 -26.16
CA SER A 363 0.88 10.01 -26.45
C SER A 363 1.46 9.14 -25.34
N CYS A 364 0.92 9.22 -24.11
CA CYS A 364 1.41 8.47 -22.95
C CYS A 364 0.42 7.40 -22.45
N ARG A 365 -0.72 7.26 -23.14
CA ARG A 365 -1.84 6.41 -22.74
C ARG A 365 -1.57 4.95 -23.08
N GLU A 366 -1.80 4.07 -22.11
CA GLU A 366 -1.74 2.61 -22.26
C GLU A 366 -2.80 2.13 -23.28
N SER A 367 -2.41 1.29 -24.24
CA SER A 367 -3.31 0.76 -25.27
C SER A 367 -4.31 -0.24 -24.68
N LEU A 368 -5.45 -0.44 -25.36
CA LEU A 368 -6.46 -1.46 -24.99
C LEU A 368 -6.19 -2.83 -25.62
N GLN A 369 -5.12 -2.97 -26.39
CA GLN A 369 -4.71 -4.23 -27.01
C GLN A 369 -4.14 -5.14 -25.92
N ALA A 370 -4.92 -6.15 -25.53
CA ALA A 370 -4.51 -7.17 -24.56
C ALA A 370 -3.77 -8.34 -25.22
N GLU A 371 -4.01 -8.57 -26.50
CA GLU A 371 -3.34 -9.57 -27.33
C GLU A 371 -2.20 -8.90 -28.08
N ALA A 372 -1.04 -9.58 -28.15
CA ALA A 372 0.03 -9.15 -29.04
C ALA A 372 -0.41 -9.35 -30.49
N GLU A 373 -0.17 -8.35 -31.34
CA GLU A 373 -0.33 -8.52 -32.79
C GLU A 373 0.73 -9.52 -33.26
N VAL A 374 0.32 -10.75 -33.50
CA VAL A 374 1.17 -11.78 -34.08
C VAL A 374 1.36 -11.43 -35.55
N ASP A 375 2.56 -11.02 -35.93
CA ASP A 375 2.93 -10.86 -37.34
C ASP A 375 2.90 -12.25 -38.00
N PRO A 376 2.06 -12.48 -39.02
CA PRO A 376 1.95 -13.78 -39.67
C PRO A 376 3.23 -14.23 -40.39
N MET A 377 4.21 -13.34 -40.64
CA MET A 377 5.49 -13.69 -41.28
C MET A 377 6.69 -13.77 -40.33
N ASP A 378 6.54 -13.52 -39.01
CA ASP A 378 7.60 -13.61 -37.99
C ASP A 378 8.08 -15.06 -37.74
N GLY A 379 7.40 -16.05 -38.33
CA GLY A 379 7.81 -17.46 -38.37
C GLY A 379 8.11 -17.98 -39.78
N GLU A 380 8.08 -17.14 -40.81
CA GLU A 380 8.50 -17.52 -42.17
C GLU A 380 10.00 -17.28 -42.35
N GLN A 381 10.65 -18.10 -43.17
CA GLN A 381 12.06 -17.92 -43.54
C GLN A 381 12.19 -16.70 -44.47
N THR A 382 12.20 -15.51 -43.89
CA THR A 382 12.40 -14.26 -44.61
C THR A 382 13.76 -14.26 -45.33
N TRP A 383 13.81 -13.59 -46.48
CA TRP A 383 15.08 -13.33 -47.14
C TRP A 383 15.95 -12.49 -46.20
N PRO A 384 17.27 -12.76 -46.08
CA PRO A 384 18.15 -12.03 -45.17
C PRO A 384 17.95 -10.53 -45.30
N THR A 385 17.69 -9.90 -44.16
CA THR A 385 17.35 -8.49 -44.03
C THR A 385 18.49 -7.64 -44.60
N GLU A 386 18.21 -6.46 -45.17
CA GLU A 386 19.26 -5.62 -45.80
C GLU A 386 20.44 -5.33 -44.85
N SER A 387 20.18 -5.23 -43.54
CA SER A 387 21.19 -5.16 -42.48
C SER A 387 22.06 -6.43 -42.35
N GLU A 388 21.44 -7.61 -42.35
CA GLU A 388 22.12 -8.91 -42.25
C GLU A 388 22.91 -9.23 -43.53
N LEU A 389 22.41 -8.78 -44.68
CA LEU A 389 23.08 -8.89 -45.97
C LEU A 389 24.31 -7.96 -46.03
N MET A 390 24.22 -6.76 -45.44
CA MET A 390 25.36 -5.84 -45.28
C MET A 390 26.42 -6.42 -44.33
N GLU A 391 26.01 -6.96 -43.19
CA GLU A 391 26.89 -7.63 -42.23
C GLU A 391 27.58 -8.87 -42.84
N ALA A 392 26.83 -9.69 -43.58
CA ALA A 392 27.38 -10.83 -44.32
C ALA A 392 28.33 -10.39 -45.46
N GLU A 393 28.09 -9.23 -46.09
CA GLU A 393 29.03 -8.63 -47.03
C GLU A 393 30.31 -8.12 -46.33
N GLU A 394 30.21 -7.52 -45.15
CA GLU A 394 31.36 -7.07 -44.37
C GLU A 394 32.21 -8.24 -43.86
N ALA A 395 31.57 -9.29 -43.34
CA ALA A 395 32.22 -10.56 -43.01
C ALA A 395 32.91 -11.20 -44.23
N ARG A 396 32.31 -11.11 -45.44
CA ARG A 396 32.95 -11.56 -46.68
C ARG A 396 34.12 -10.67 -47.11
N LYS A 397 34.06 -9.36 -46.89
CA LYS A 397 35.14 -8.39 -47.20
C LYS A 397 36.35 -8.56 -46.27
N ASN A 398 36.16 -9.05 -45.04
CA ASN A 398 37.23 -9.31 -44.08
C ASN A 398 38.04 -10.61 -44.33
N LYS A 399 37.70 -11.42 -45.34
CA LYS A 399 38.45 -12.64 -45.65
C LYS A 399 39.85 -12.34 -46.18
N ARG A 400 40.87 -12.62 -45.36
CA ARG A 400 42.29 -12.39 -45.69
C ARG A 400 42.76 -13.39 -46.75
N VAL A 401 43.48 -12.93 -47.76
CA VAL A 401 43.99 -13.81 -48.84
C VAL A 401 45.24 -14.56 -48.37
N MET A 402 45.09 -15.87 -48.15
CA MET A 402 46.18 -16.78 -47.75
C MET A 402 47.17 -17.05 -48.90
N LYS A 403 48.44 -17.31 -48.57
CA LYS A 403 49.48 -17.73 -49.54
C LYS A 403 49.54 -19.24 -49.67
N VAL A 404 48.73 -19.79 -50.57
CA VAL A 404 48.74 -21.22 -50.93
C VAL A 404 50.02 -21.62 -51.71
N PRO A 405 50.53 -22.87 -51.59
CA PRO A 405 51.68 -23.34 -52.37
C PRO A 405 51.42 -23.37 -53.88
N LYS A 406 52.47 -23.10 -54.68
CA LYS A 406 52.36 -23.06 -56.15
C LYS A 406 51.91 -24.42 -56.72
N GLY A 407 50.73 -24.45 -57.33
CA GLY A 407 50.17 -25.63 -58.00
C GLY A 407 48.88 -26.17 -57.37
N THR A 408 48.42 -25.63 -56.23
CA THR A 408 47.08 -25.91 -55.70
C THR A 408 46.01 -25.21 -56.53
N SER A 409 44.86 -25.87 -56.74
CA SER A 409 43.68 -25.23 -57.35
C SER A 409 42.84 -24.46 -56.33
N ASP A 410 41.99 -23.52 -56.78
CA ASP A 410 41.12 -22.71 -55.91
C ASP A 410 40.20 -23.57 -55.03
N TYR A 411 39.76 -24.74 -55.54
CA TYR A 411 38.97 -25.72 -54.79
C TYR A 411 39.81 -26.48 -53.74
N GLN A 412 41.12 -26.65 -53.94
CA GLN A 412 42.00 -27.23 -52.92
C GLN A 412 42.37 -26.20 -51.85
N ALA A 413 42.58 -24.95 -52.26
CA ALA A 413 42.90 -23.84 -51.35
C ALA A 413 41.79 -23.57 -50.32
N THR A 414 40.52 -23.84 -50.67
CA THR A 414 39.36 -23.61 -49.79
C THR A 414 39.19 -24.62 -48.66
N TRP A 415 39.98 -25.70 -48.64
CA TRP A 415 39.97 -26.73 -47.57
C TRP A 415 41.23 -26.69 -46.69
N ILE A 416 42.14 -25.75 -46.94
CA ILE A 416 43.31 -25.52 -46.09
C ILE A 416 42.87 -24.50 -45.01
N VAL A 417 42.45 -25.03 -43.86
CA VAL A 417 42.14 -24.25 -42.66
C VAL A 417 43.46 -24.04 -41.90
N ASP A 418 43.71 -22.82 -41.43
CA ASP A 418 44.87 -22.51 -40.59
C ASP A 418 44.63 -22.98 -39.14
N GLU A 419 45.57 -23.73 -38.56
CA GLU A 419 45.53 -24.17 -37.15
C GLU A 419 45.59 -22.99 -36.15
N ASP A 420 45.93 -21.77 -36.62
CA ASP A 420 45.91 -20.54 -35.82
C ASP A 420 44.49 -19.95 -35.64
N GLU A 421 43.46 -20.43 -36.38
CA GLU A 421 42.06 -19.99 -36.20
C GLU A 421 41.33 -20.76 -35.08
N GLU A 422 41.91 -21.85 -34.56
CA GLU A 422 41.31 -22.68 -33.48
C GLU A 422 41.49 -22.09 -32.06
N ASN A 423 42.05 -20.87 -31.93
CA ASN A 423 42.53 -20.33 -30.66
C ASN A 423 42.09 -18.88 -30.34
N ASP A 424 41.12 -18.32 -31.07
CA ASP A 424 40.54 -16.97 -30.82
C ASP A 424 39.04 -17.03 -30.38
N ASP A 425 38.43 -18.23 -30.33
CA ASP A 425 37.04 -18.47 -29.85
C ASP A 425 36.99 -18.99 -28.38
N LEU A 426 37.91 -18.55 -27.52
CA LEU A 426 37.97 -18.93 -26.09
C LEU A 426 38.21 -17.73 -25.16
N ASP A 427 37.39 -16.67 -25.25
CA ASP A 427 37.38 -15.63 -24.21
C ASP A 427 36.05 -14.83 -24.09
N GLU A 428 34.89 -15.50 -24.17
CA GLU A 428 33.62 -14.88 -23.71
C GLU A 428 32.55 -15.90 -23.25
N GLU A 429 32.69 -16.44 -22.02
CA GLU A 429 31.58 -16.60 -21.04
C GLU A 429 32.07 -17.23 -19.72
N SER A 430 32.26 -16.40 -18.68
CA SER A 430 32.20 -16.83 -17.28
C SER A 430 31.89 -15.64 -16.36
N SER A 431 30.60 -15.31 -16.26
CA SER A 431 30.05 -14.47 -15.19
C SER A 431 29.15 -15.35 -14.32
N ASP A 432 29.79 -16.19 -13.49
CA ASP A 432 29.09 -17.02 -12.51
C ASP A 432 28.49 -16.12 -11.43
N ASP A 433 27.15 -15.97 -11.44
CA ASP A 433 26.38 -15.18 -10.47
C ASP A 433 25.81 -16.15 -9.41
N ASP A 434 26.70 -16.58 -8.51
CA ASP A 434 26.39 -17.50 -7.39
C ASP A 434 25.50 -16.80 -6.34
N ASP A 435 24.22 -17.18 -6.30
CA ASP A 435 23.26 -16.83 -5.24
C ASP A 435 22.78 -18.14 -4.57
N ASP A 436 23.36 -18.51 -3.42
CA ASP A 436 22.66 -19.25 -2.32
C ASP A 436 23.53 -19.46 -1.05
N ASP A 437 23.15 -18.81 0.06
CA ASP A 437 23.43 -19.19 1.47
C ASP A 437 22.40 -18.53 2.44
#